data_AF-A0A845M8B9-F1
#
_entry.id   AF-A0A845M8B9-F1
#
_cell.length_a   1.000
_cell.length_b   1.000
_cell.length_c   1.000
_cell.angle_alpha   90.00
_cell.angle_beta   90.00
_cell.angle_gamma   90.00
#
_symmetry.space_group_name_H-M   'P 1'
#
loop_
_entity.id
_entity.type
_entity.pdbx_description
1 polymer ?
#
loop_
_entity_poly.entity_id
_entity_poly.type
_entity_poly.pdbx_seq_one_letter_code
_entity_poly.pdbx_strand_id
1 'polypeptide(L)'
;MKYRIATLLIAAGTAAFAHTGIKNEEVLARMDGMSAIADAVKVIGTMAKGETAFDAEAVDAALSEIEARAGEIPVRFETEIIPEKSEALPVIWDNTEDFGDKARALETLAAERIGSVQAADDLRPLMADIAGACKACHSEYRE
;
A
#
# COMPACT_ATOMS: atom_id res chain seq x y z
N MET A 1 -42.00 -10.04 34.74
CA MET A 1 -41.85 -9.51 33.37
C MET A 1 -41.04 -8.22 33.42
N LYS A 2 -39.76 -8.27 33.04
CA LYS A 2 -38.93 -7.08 32.84
C LYS A 2 -38.26 -7.23 31.48
N TYR A 3 -38.64 -6.35 30.56
CA TYR A 3 -38.26 -6.36 29.15
C TYR A 3 -36.75 -6.17 28.99
N ARG A 4 -36.08 -7.07 28.27
CA ARG A 4 -34.71 -6.87 27.79
C ARG A 4 -34.79 -6.20 26.43
N ILE A 5 -34.47 -4.92 26.36
CA ILE A 5 -34.29 -4.19 25.10
C ILE A 5 -32.93 -4.61 24.54
N ALA A 6 -32.96 -5.33 23.42
CA ALA A 6 -31.76 -5.65 22.65
C ALA A 6 -31.37 -4.42 21.83
N THR A 7 -30.29 -3.75 22.23
CA THR A 7 -29.69 -2.66 21.45
C THR A 7 -28.79 -3.30 20.40
N LEU A 8 -29.27 -3.39 19.16
CA LEU A 8 -28.43 -3.64 17.99
C LEU A 8 -27.49 -2.43 17.83
N LEU A 9 -26.20 -2.62 18.11
CA LEU A 9 -25.16 -1.70 17.66
C LEU A 9 -25.06 -1.81 16.13
N ILE A 10 -25.47 -0.75 15.45
CA ILE A 10 -25.15 -0.52 14.05
C ILE A 10 -23.65 -0.23 14.00
N ALA A 11 -22.87 -1.16 13.45
CA ALA A 11 -21.49 -0.91 13.09
C ALA A 11 -21.49 0.07 11.91
N ALA A 12 -21.35 1.35 12.19
CA ALA A 12 -21.04 2.36 11.19
C ALA A 12 -19.61 2.09 10.70
N GLY A 13 -19.48 1.59 9.47
CA GLY A 13 -18.19 1.52 8.80
C GLY A 13 -17.66 2.93 8.60
N THR A 14 -16.65 3.32 9.38
CA THR A 14 -15.85 4.52 9.12
C THR A 14 -14.86 4.19 8.01
N ALA A 15 -15.34 4.16 6.77
CA ALA A 15 -14.46 4.19 5.61
C ALA A 15 -14.07 5.65 5.34
N ALA A 16 -12.77 5.88 5.17
CA ALA A 16 -12.12 7.05 4.57
C ALA A 16 -12.04 8.36 5.39
N PHE A 17 -11.02 8.44 6.25
CA PHE A 17 -10.42 9.71 6.71
C PHE A 17 -8.92 9.80 6.39
N ALA A 18 -8.42 9.11 5.36
CA ALA A 18 -6.97 9.04 5.10
C ALA A 18 -6.38 10.36 4.54
N HIS A 19 -7.17 11.22 3.90
CA HIS A 19 -6.66 12.38 3.13
C HIS A 19 -7.22 13.74 3.60
N THR A 20 -7.58 13.86 4.88
CA THR A 20 -8.22 15.08 5.41
C THR A 20 -7.41 16.34 5.11
N GLY A 21 -8.03 17.32 4.42
CA GLY A 21 -7.45 18.64 4.18
C GLY A 21 -6.73 18.81 2.83
N ILE A 22 -6.49 17.74 2.07
CA ILE A 22 -5.95 17.81 0.71
C ILE A 22 -7.09 17.99 -0.29
N LYS A 23 -6.98 18.98 -1.18
CA LYS A 23 -8.00 19.27 -2.22
C LYS A 23 -7.49 19.10 -3.66
N ASN A 24 -6.18 19.05 -3.84
CA ASN A 24 -5.59 18.91 -5.17
C ASN A 24 -5.77 17.45 -5.64
N GLU A 25 -6.37 17.26 -6.80
CA GLU A 25 -6.74 15.94 -7.33
C GLU A 25 -5.51 15.06 -7.66
N GLU A 26 -4.40 15.65 -8.11
CA GLU A 26 -3.17 14.90 -8.40
C GLU A 26 -2.53 14.37 -7.10
N VAL A 27 -2.51 15.20 -6.05
CA VAL A 27 -2.03 14.79 -4.72
C VAL A 27 -2.96 13.71 -4.13
N LEU A 28 -4.27 13.84 -4.28
CA LEU A 28 -5.21 12.80 -3.83
C LEU A 28 -4.96 11.48 -4.58
N ALA A 29 -4.82 11.52 -5.90
CA ALA A 29 -4.62 10.32 -6.72
C ALA A 29 -3.35 9.54 -6.33
N ARG A 30 -2.23 10.24 -6.05
CA ARG A 30 -1.00 9.55 -5.62
C ARG A 30 -1.11 8.99 -4.19
N MET A 31 -1.83 9.68 -3.29
CA MET A 31 -2.08 9.19 -1.93
C MET A 31 -3.03 7.98 -1.92
N ASP A 32 -4.05 7.98 -2.78
CA ASP A 32 -4.95 6.85 -2.97
C ASP A 32 -4.18 5.63 -3.49
N GLY A 33 -3.27 5.83 -4.46
CA GLY A 33 -2.39 4.77 -4.96
C GLY A 33 -1.50 4.15 -3.87
N MET A 34 -0.86 4.98 -3.04
CA MET A 34 -0.07 4.50 -1.89
C MET A 34 -0.93 3.76 -0.86
N SER A 35 -2.15 4.22 -0.62
CA SER A 35 -3.08 3.59 0.32
C SER A 35 -3.54 2.22 -0.20
N ALA A 36 -3.81 2.10 -1.50
CA ALA A 36 -4.15 0.83 -2.13
C ALA A 36 -3.01 -0.19 -2.01
N ILE A 37 -1.75 0.22 -2.21
CA ILE A 37 -0.57 -0.63 -1.96
C ILE A 37 -0.55 -1.09 -0.50
N ALA A 38 -0.74 -0.17 0.45
CA ALA A 38 -0.72 -0.50 1.87
C ALA A 38 -1.83 -1.50 2.26
N ASP A 39 -3.02 -1.35 1.70
CA ASP A 39 -4.14 -2.27 1.92
C ASP A 39 -3.86 -3.67 1.32
N ALA A 40 -3.26 -3.74 0.12
CA ALA A 40 -2.83 -5.00 -0.47
C ALA A 40 -1.75 -5.71 0.38
N VAL A 41 -0.73 -4.97 0.84
CA VAL A 41 0.29 -5.50 1.76
C VAL A 41 -0.33 -5.98 3.07
N LYS A 42 -1.37 -5.32 3.57
CA LYS A 42 -2.07 -5.74 4.79
C LYS A 42 -2.74 -7.10 4.62
N VAL A 43 -3.32 -7.42 3.47
CA VAL A 43 -3.88 -8.75 3.19
C VAL A 43 -2.81 -9.82 3.43
N ILE A 44 -1.66 -9.71 2.78
CA ILE A 44 -0.52 -10.62 2.93
C ILE A 44 -0.02 -10.65 4.38
N GLY A 45 0.11 -9.47 5.00
CA GLY A 45 0.62 -9.32 6.37
C GLY A 45 -0.26 -9.97 7.42
N THR A 46 -1.59 -9.95 7.27
CA THR A 46 -2.51 -10.65 8.19
C THR A 46 -2.33 -12.17 8.14
N MET A 47 -2.14 -12.73 6.94
CA MET A 47 -1.85 -14.15 6.77
C MET A 47 -0.47 -14.51 7.36
N ALA A 48 0.53 -13.65 7.13
CA ALA A 48 1.89 -13.86 7.62
C ALA A 48 1.97 -13.87 9.17
N LYS A 49 1.05 -13.14 9.83
CA LYS A 49 0.90 -13.14 11.29
C LYS A 49 0.05 -14.29 11.83
N GLY A 50 -0.59 -15.06 10.94
CA GLY A 50 -1.54 -16.12 11.32
C GLY A 50 -2.88 -15.58 11.84
N GLU A 51 -3.19 -14.30 11.58
CA GLU A 51 -4.49 -13.70 11.92
C GLU A 51 -5.59 -14.18 10.96
N THR A 52 -5.21 -14.51 9.72
CA THR A 52 -6.05 -15.10 8.69
C THR A 52 -5.39 -16.36 8.14
N ALA A 53 -6.18 -17.29 7.59
CA ALA A 53 -5.65 -18.50 6.97
C ALA A 53 -4.91 -18.16 5.66
N PHE A 54 -3.88 -18.95 5.32
CA PHE A 54 -3.19 -18.82 4.04
C PHE A 54 -4.14 -19.09 2.87
N ASP A 55 -4.13 -18.18 1.91
CA ASP A 55 -4.89 -18.26 0.67
C ASP A 55 -3.99 -17.75 -0.46
N ALA A 56 -3.53 -18.65 -1.33
CA ALA A 56 -2.60 -18.32 -2.41
C ALA A 56 -3.25 -17.38 -3.44
N GLU A 57 -4.54 -17.54 -3.74
CA GLU A 57 -5.25 -16.70 -4.72
C GLU A 57 -5.38 -15.27 -4.20
N ALA A 58 -5.68 -15.11 -2.90
CA ALA A 58 -5.73 -13.79 -2.28
C ALA A 58 -4.34 -13.13 -2.19
N VAL A 59 -3.26 -13.90 -2.04
CA VAL A 59 -1.89 -13.38 -2.13
C VAL A 59 -1.58 -12.90 -3.54
N ASP A 60 -1.89 -13.68 -4.57
CA ASP A 60 -1.64 -13.32 -5.96
C ASP A 60 -2.44 -12.08 -6.37
N ALA A 61 -3.69 -11.96 -5.91
CA ALA A 61 -4.51 -10.77 -6.12
C ALA A 61 -3.89 -9.52 -5.44
N ALA A 62 -3.39 -9.67 -4.21
CA ALA A 62 -2.71 -8.58 -3.51
C ALA A 62 -1.40 -8.17 -4.21
N LEU A 63 -0.60 -9.13 -4.69
CA LEU A 63 0.62 -8.86 -5.44
C LEU A 63 0.31 -8.16 -6.78
N SER A 64 -0.75 -8.56 -7.47
CA SER A 64 -1.19 -7.91 -8.71
C SER A 64 -1.59 -6.44 -8.49
N GLU A 65 -2.28 -6.13 -7.38
CA GLU A 65 -2.59 -4.74 -7.02
C GLU A 65 -1.33 -3.95 -6.68
N ILE A 66 -0.37 -4.54 -5.96
CA ILE A 66 0.92 -3.90 -5.66
C ILE A 66 1.68 -3.61 -6.95
N GLU A 67 1.79 -4.58 -7.86
CA GLU A 67 2.44 -4.43 -9.17
C GLU A 67 1.83 -3.24 -9.93
N ALA A 68 0.52 -3.28 -10.17
CA ALA A 68 -0.18 -2.26 -10.95
C ALA A 68 -0.01 -0.85 -10.35
N ARG A 69 -0.18 -0.72 -9.03
CA ARG A 69 -0.06 0.58 -8.36
C ARG A 69 1.38 1.07 -8.27
N ALA A 70 2.35 0.17 -8.09
CA ALA A 70 3.76 0.52 -8.08
C ALA A 70 4.20 1.06 -9.45
N GLY A 71 3.74 0.45 -10.55
CA GLY A 71 4.00 0.93 -11.90
C GLY A 71 3.41 2.32 -12.20
N GLU A 72 2.32 2.70 -11.52
CA GLU A 72 1.74 4.05 -11.64
C GLU A 72 2.52 5.13 -10.88
N ILE A 73 3.38 4.78 -9.91
CA ILE A 73 4.02 5.77 -9.02
C ILE A 73 4.75 6.87 -9.81
N PRO A 74 5.62 6.58 -10.80
CA PRO A 74 6.38 7.63 -11.47
C PRO A 74 5.49 8.68 -12.14
N VAL A 75 4.44 8.26 -12.86
CA VAL A 75 3.52 9.17 -13.54
C VAL A 75 2.69 10.00 -12.56
N ARG A 76 2.37 9.46 -11.38
CA ARG A 76 1.63 10.18 -10.33
C ARG A 76 2.44 11.25 -9.61
N PHE A 77 3.76 11.29 -9.82
CA PHE A 77 4.66 12.28 -9.23
C PHE A 77 5.34 13.17 -10.28
N GLU A 78 4.91 13.17 -11.54
CA GLU A 78 5.49 14.03 -12.59
C GLU A 78 5.39 15.52 -12.27
N THR A 79 4.26 15.96 -11.70
CA THR A 79 4.07 17.35 -11.28
C THR A 79 4.57 17.56 -9.85
N GLU A 80 5.41 18.59 -9.66
CA GLU A 80 5.81 19.04 -8.33
C GLU A 80 4.68 19.81 -7.65
N ILE A 81 3.94 19.11 -6.79
CA ILE A 81 2.89 19.67 -5.93
C ILE A 81 3.14 19.22 -4.49
N ILE A 82 3.48 20.19 -3.64
CA ILE A 82 3.83 19.96 -2.23
C ILE A 82 2.81 20.68 -1.34
N PRO A 83 1.78 19.99 -0.81
CA PRO A 83 0.86 20.57 0.16
C PRO A 83 1.55 20.82 1.51
N GLU A 84 0.94 21.65 2.37
CA GLU A 84 1.46 22.03 3.70
C GLU A 84 1.80 20.85 4.62
N LYS A 85 1.18 19.68 4.40
CA LYS A 85 1.38 18.44 5.18
C LYS A 85 1.75 17.26 4.28
N SER A 86 2.62 17.51 3.31
CA SER A 86 3.07 16.48 2.38
C SER A 86 4.02 15.50 3.08
N GLU A 87 3.70 14.21 3.08
CA GLU A 87 4.69 13.18 3.42
C GLU A 87 5.75 13.03 2.31
N ALA A 88 5.42 13.41 1.07
CA ALA A 88 6.35 13.38 -0.05
C ALA A 88 7.33 14.55 0.02
N LEU A 89 8.63 14.24 0.00
CA LEU A 89 9.71 15.21 0.11
C LEU A 89 10.05 15.87 -1.26
N PRO A 90 10.48 17.16 -1.28
CA PRO A 90 10.88 17.85 -2.51
C PRO A 90 11.97 17.13 -3.33
N VAL A 91 12.85 16.37 -2.67
CA VAL A 91 13.97 15.67 -3.30
C VAL A 91 13.54 14.62 -4.33
N ILE A 92 12.26 14.20 -4.35
CA ILE A 92 11.69 13.37 -5.42
C ILE A 92 11.91 14.01 -6.79
N TRP A 93 11.66 15.32 -6.91
CA TRP A 93 11.71 16.03 -8.18
C TRP A 93 13.13 16.38 -8.63
N ASP A 94 14.08 16.36 -7.70
CA ASP A 94 15.52 16.45 -8.01
C ASP A 94 16.07 15.09 -8.51
N ASN A 95 15.48 13.98 -8.09
CA ASN A 95 15.96 12.60 -8.32
C ASN A 95 14.88 11.69 -8.95
N THR A 96 14.16 12.18 -9.95
CA THR A 96 13.00 11.48 -10.54
C THR A 96 13.33 10.10 -11.11
N GLU A 97 14.55 9.92 -11.65
CA GLU A 97 15.02 8.64 -12.18
C GLU A 97 15.14 7.58 -11.09
N ASP A 98 15.88 7.88 -10.01
CA ASP A 98 16.08 6.96 -8.89
C ASP A 98 14.77 6.70 -8.12
N PHE A 99 13.93 7.73 -7.90
CA PHE A 99 12.58 7.54 -7.36
C PHE A 99 11.76 6.57 -8.20
N GLY A 100 11.79 6.74 -9.53
CA GLY A 100 11.10 5.87 -10.47
C GLY A 100 11.66 4.44 -10.49
N ASP A 101 12.98 4.27 -10.39
CA ASP A 101 13.62 2.96 -10.31
C ASP A 101 13.24 2.21 -9.05
N LYS A 102 13.16 2.89 -7.89
CA LYS A 102 12.71 2.26 -6.65
C LYS A 102 11.24 1.85 -6.70
N ALA A 103 10.38 2.63 -7.37
CA ALA A 103 9.01 2.22 -7.64
C ALA A 103 8.93 0.98 -8.55
N ARG A 104 9.68 0.97 -9.66
CA ARG A 104 9.78 -0.17 -10.58
C ARG A 104 10.35 -1.42 -9.92
N ALA A 105 11.23 -1.26 -8.93
CA ALA A 105 11.75 -2.38 -8.15
C ALA A 105 10.65 -3.07 -7.34
N LEU A 106 9.72 -2.32 -6.74
CA LEU A 106 8.55 -2.89 -6.06
C LEU A 106 7.58 -3.55 -7.05
N GLU A 107 7.33 -2.90 -8.19
CA GLU A 107 6.52 -3.46 -9.28
C GLU A 107 7.07 -4.82 -9.74
N THR A 108 8.37 -4.87 -10.07
CA THR A 108 9.05 -6.08 -10.52
C THR A 108 9.03 -7.17 -9.45
N LEU A 109 9.32 -6.82 -8.19
CA LEU A 109 9.26 -7.76 -7.08
C LEU A 109 7.86 -8.39 -6.96
N ALA A 110 6.80 -7.59 -7.07
CA ALA A 110 5.44 -8.08 -7.00
C ALA A 110 5.12 -9.02 -8.17
N ALA A 111 5.42 -8.60 -9.40
CA ALA A 111 5.22 -9.38 -10.61
C ALA A 111 5.94 -10.74 -10.57
N GLU A 112 7.20 -10.76 -10.11
CA GLU A 112 8.00 -11.98 -9.98
C GLU A 112 7.46 -12.95 -8.93
N ARG A 113 6.67 -12.47 -7.97
CA ARG A 113 6.16 -13.30 -6.87
C ARG A 113 4.76 -13.83 -7.10
N ILE A 114 4.01 -13.30 -8.06
CA ILE A 114 2.71 -13.84 -8.48
C ILE A 114 2.87 -15.31 -8.91
N GLY A 115 2.07 -16.19 -8.31
CA GLY A 115 2.09 -17.64 -8.55
C GLY A 115 3.27 -18.38 -7.90
N SER A 116 4.21 -17.68 -7.25
CA SER A 116 5.37 -18.30 -6.59
C SER A 116 5.13 -18.65 -5.13
N VAL A 117 4.15 -18.00 -4.48
CA VAL A 117 3.85 -18.15 -3.05
C VAL A 117 2.87 -19.32 -2.87
N GLN A 118 3.33 -20.45 -2.36
CA GLN A 118 2.56 -21.70 -2.35
C GLN A 118 2.23 -22.20 -0.94
N ALA A 119 2.86 -21.63 0.09
CA ALA A 119 2.61 -21.98 1.48
C ALA A 119 2.73 -20.78 2.43
N ALA A 120 2.16 -20.92 3.62
CA ALA A 120 2.24 -19.90 4.68
C ALA A 120 3.69 -19.54 5.07
N ASP A 121 4.62 -20.49 4.96
CA ASP A 121 6.04 -20.25 5.27
C ASP A 121 6.73 -19.32 4.27
N ASP A 122 6.19 -19.17 3.06
CA ASP A 122 6.71 -18.27 2.01
C ASP A 122 6.36 -16.79 2.30
N LEU A 123 5.36 -16.54 3.15
CA LEU A 123 4.86 -15.20 3.44
C LEU A 123 5.88 -14.35 4.21
N ARG A 124 6.64 -14.95 5.13
CA ARG A 124 7.64 -14.21 5.92
C ARG A 124 8.77 -13.65 5.04
N PRO A 125 9.42 -14.46 4.18
CA PRO A 125 10.36 -13.95 3.18
C PRO A 125 9.74 -12.89 2.26
N LEU A 126 8.53 -13.12 1.74
CA LEU A 126 7.85 -12.15 0.89
C LEU A 126 7.66 -10.79 1.59
N MET A 127 7.19 -10.80 2.83
CA MET A 127 7.00 -9.58 3.62
C MET A 127 8.33 -8.86 3.90
N ALA A 128 9.43 -9.61 4.06
CA ALA A 128 10.76 -9.02 4.23
C ALA A 128 11.23 -8.31 2.94
N ASP A 129 11.02 -8.93 1.78
CA ASP A 129 11.36 -8.36 0.47
C ASP A 129 10.55 -7.07 0.21
N ILE A 130 9.22 -7.11 0.43
CA ILE A 130 8.34 -5.95 0.30
C ILE A 130 8.77 -4.83 1.25
N ALA A 131 9.04 -5.15 2.53
CA ALA A 131 9.49 -4.16 3.51
C ALA A 131 10.83 -3.53 3.11
N GLY A 132 11.73 -4.30 2.48
CA GLY A 132 12.99 -3.81 1.90
C GLY A 132 12.75 -2.75 0.82
N ALA A 133 11.87 -3.04 -0.13
CA ALA A 133 11.50 -2.09 -1.20
C ALA A 133 10.84 -0.82 -0.64
N CYS A 134 9.88 -0.97 0.29
CA CYS A 134 9.25 0.17 0.96
C CYS A 134 10.28 1.04 1.69
N LYS A 135 11.22 0.42 2.42
CA LYS A 135 12.26 1.14 3.16
C LYS A 135 13.18 1.90 2.22
N ALA A 136 13.62 1.28 1.12
CA ALA A 136 14.55 1.90 0.17
C ALA A 136 14.00 3.21 -0.42
N CYS A 137 12.70 3.29 -0.69
CA CYS A 137 12.07 4.52 -1.16
C CYS A 137 11.77 5.49 -0.01
N HIS A 138 11.09 5.02 1.05
CA HIS A 138 10.64 5.91 2.12
C HIS A 138 11.77 6.50 2.95
N SER A 139 12.96 5.88 3.00
CA SER A 139 14.10 6.47 3.72
C SER A 139 14.68 7.71 3.05
N GLU A 140 14.39 7.92 1.75
CA GLU A 140 14.93 9.03 0.96
C GLU A 140 13.85 10.04 0.57
N TYR A 141 12.62 9.57 0.33
CA TYR A 141 11.57 10.35 -0.33
C TYR A 141 10.34 10.62 0.53
N ARG A 142 10.28 10.10 1.77
CA ARG A 142 9.15 10.29 2.67
C ARG A 142 9.58 10.71 4.09
N GLU A 143 8.83 11.64 4.69
CA GLU A 143 8.99 12.03 6.11
C GLU A 143 8.22 11.16 7.11
#